data_AF-A0A523E6I6-F1
#
_entry.id   AF-A0A523E6I6-F1
#
_cell.length_a   1.000
_cell.length_b   1.000
_cell.length_c   1.000
_cell.angle_alpha   90.00
_cell.angle_beta   90.00
_cell.angle_gamma   90.00
#
_symmetry.space_group_name_H-M   'P 1'
#
loop_
_entity.id
_entity.type
_entity.pdbx_description
1 polymer ?
#
loop_
_entity_poly.entity_id
_entity_poly.type
_entity_poly.pdbx_seq_one_letter_code
_entity_poly.pdbx_strand_id
1 'polypeptide(L)'
;MTGTCLLAFVLSVPLQTVERESFEVWLCPVHRDEQATGLDHCPVCDREMVQRLLVPSYSCPMHQHIDQEDSGSCPICNMNLVPTTRELEWFCPNKPELTSSLPGGKCPDGRSMHMRSIAMAHGDHNPKHGGLLFMAPNGFHHIEGTLDDAGTFQLYVYNDFTKPIDASGFEARVGDTPLLPASDAAILTANIGVPESYPAELVVHVGFPGAHEDEARFDFIFASEIAAAEETATTIVLPEFRIPETSDGIFEAILNRDARVQELIGRGVWPDLYIPALEAKDLVLALHKKEGARVSAPAKKLVRAAWLLDVYGDMGNRLEVEKAYRLFEQSIQELEAARAQ
;
A
#
# COMPACT_ATOMS: atom_id res chain seq x y z
N MET A 1 -55.47 -47.88 20.46
CA MET A 1 -54.06 -47.64 20.09
C MET A 1 -54.02 -46.46 19.13
N THR A 2 -53.91 -45.24 19.65
CA THR A 2 -53.79 -44.00 18.85
C THR A 2 -52.35 -43.54 18.96
N GLY A 3 -51.55 -43.82 17.93
CA GLY A 3 -50.14 -43.46 17.87
C GLY A 3 -49.98 -42.02 17.41
N THR A 4 -49.51 -41.17 18.31
CA THR A 4 -49.13 -39.78 18.03
C THR A 4 -47.79 -39.79 17.29
N CYS A 5 -47.78 -39.33 16.05
CA CYS A 5 -46.57 -39.17 15.25
C CYS A 5 -45.88 -37.86 15.69
N LEU A 6 -44.74 -37.96 16.40
CA LEU A 6 -43.90 -36.79 16.69
C LEU A 6 -43.13 -36.42 15.40
N LEU A 7 -43.47 -35.27 14.82
CA LEU A 7 -42.62 -34.60 13.84
C LEU A 7 -41.37 -34.08 14.55
N ALA A 8 -40.22 -34.65 14.23
CA ALA A 8 -38.92 -34.12 14.62
C ALA A 8 -38.63 -32.87 13.77
N PHE A 9 -38.72 -31.69 14.37
CA PHE A 9 -38.17 -30.46 13.81
C PHE A 9 -36.64 -30.56 13.87
N VAL A 10 -36.00 -30.77 12.71
CA VAL A 10 -34.55 -30.57 12.58
C VAL A 10 -34.34 -29.06 12.56
N LEU A 11 -33.83 -28.51 13.66
CA LEU A 11 -33.33 -27.14 13.69
C LEU A 11 -32.06 -27.09 12.82
N SER A 12 -32.23 -26.73 11.55
CA SER A 12 -31.10 -26.36 10.69
C SER A 12 -30.41 -25.15 11.29
N VAL A 13 -29.20 -25.33 11.79
CA VAL A 13 -28.31 -24.22 12.15
C VAL A 13 -28.07 -23.42 10.88
N PRO A 14 -28.38 -22.13 10.81
CA PRO A 14 -28.12 -21.34 9.62
C PRO A 14 -26.62 -21.36 9.35
N LEU A 15 -26.23 -21.66 8.11
CA LEU A 15 -24.89 -21.35 7.62
C LEU A 15 -24.66 -19.86 7.90
N GLN A 16 -23.46 -19.49 8.36
CA GLN A 16 -23.07 -18.08 8.42
C GLN A 16 -23.09 -17.55 6.98
N THR A 17 -24.18 -16.91 6.58
CA THR A 17 -24.29 -16.23 5.29
C THR A 17 -23.66 -14.86 5.44
N VAL A 18 -22.81 -14.48 4.48
CA VAL A 18 -22.35 -13.10 4.36
C VAL A 18 -23.51 -12.33 3.72
N GLU A 19 -24.31 -11.63 4.53
CA GLU A 19 -25.47 -10.84 4.08
C GLU A 19 -25.06 -9.47 3.52
N ARG A 20 -24.01 -9.43 2.71
CA ARG A 20 -23.52 -8.22 2.03
C ARG A 20 -22.83 -8.58 0.71
N GLU A 21 -22.63 -7.59 -0.13
CA GLU A 21 -21.87 -7.76 -1.37
C GLU A 21 -20.49 -8.35 -1.05
N SER A 22 -20.10 -9.37 -1.81
CA SER A 22 -18.81 -10.04 -1.63
C SER A 22 -18.27 -10.51 -2.97
N PHE A 23 -16.95 -10.55 -3.06
CA PHE A 23 -16.23 -10.87 -4.29
C PHE A 23 -15.27 -12.03 -4.00
N GLU A 24 -15.31 -13.08 -4.81
CA GLU A 24 -14.33 -14.15 -4.76
C GLU A 24 -13.13 -13.79 -5.64
N VAL A 25 -11.93 -13.81 -5.04
CA VAL A 25 -10.66 -13.53 -5.73
C VAL A 25 -9.67 -14.65 -5.46
N TRP A 26 -8.65 -14.79 -6.30
CA TRP A 26 -7.56 -15.75 -6.11
C TRP A 26 -6.28 -14.96 -5.86
N LEU A 27 -5.70 -15.12 -4.67
CA LEU A 27 -4.49 -14.41 -4.25
C LEU A 27 -3.35 -15.39 -3.95
N CYS A 28 -2.12 -14.97 -4.25
CA CYS A 28 -0.94 -15.72 -3.83
C CYS A 28 -0.86 -15.74 -2.29
N PRO A 29 -0.60 -16.89 -1.64
CA PRO A 29 -0.48 -16.96 -0.19
C PRO A 29 0.76 -16.25 0.37
N VAL A 30 1.69 -15.81 -0.48
CA VAL A 30 2.96 -15.17 -0.09
C VAL A 30 3.02 -13.69 -0.50
N HIS A 31 2.61 -13.34 -1.72
CA HIS A 31 2.59 -11.95 -2.22
C HIS A 31 1.13 -11.55 -2.48
N ARG A 32 0.47 -11.07 -1.42
CA ARG A 32 -0.97 -10.77 -1.35
C ARG A 32 -1.42 -9.62 -2.28
N ASP A 33 -0.45 -9.05 -2.97
CA ASP A 33 -0.49 -7.84 -3.76
C ASP A 33 -0.84 -8.12 -5.24
N GLU A 34 -0.58 -9.34 -5.71
CA GLU A 34 -0.90 -9.76 -7.09
C GLU A 34 -2.30 -10.40 -7.18
N GLN A 35 -3.25 -9.65 -7.74
CA GLN A 35 -4.53 -10.22 -8.17
C GLN A 35 -4.36 -10.86 -9.55
N ALA A 36 -4.42 -12.20 -9.62
CA ALA A 36 -4.64 -12.88 -10.88
C ALA A 36 -6.07 -13.41 -10.91
N THR A 37 -6.93 -12.77 -11.69
CA THR A 37 -8.21 -13.39 -12.04
C THR A 37 -7.94 -14.53 -13.03
N GLY A 38 -8.10 -15.78 -12.59
CA GLY A 38 -8.10 -16.95 -13.48
C GLY A 38 -6.78 -17.69 -13.69
N LEU A 39 -5.78 -17.53 -12.81
CA LEU A 39 -4.58 -18.38 -12.79
C LEU A 39 -4.64 -19.36 -11.61
N ASP A 40 -4.34 -20.64 -11.88
CA ASP A 40 -4.25 -21.67 -10.82
C ASP A 40 -2.98 -21.49 -9.95
N HIS A 41 -1.92 -20.89 -10.50
CA HIS A 41 -0.61 -20.70 -9.84
C HIS A 41 -0.12 -19.26 -9.99
N CYS A 42 0.59 -18.77 -8.96
CA CYS A 42 1.18 -17.44 -8.94
C CYS A 42 2.34 -17.34 -9.96
N PRO A 43 2.37 -16.33 -10.84
CA PRO A 43 3.40 -16.19 -11.86
C PRO A 43 4.79 -15.85 -11.28
N VAL A 44 4.87 -15.36 -10.05
CA VAL A 44 6.13 -14.96 -9.40
C VAL A 44 6.78 -16.07 -8.59
N CYS A 45 6.01 -16.87 -7.84
CA CYS A 45 6.57 -17.92 -6.97
C CYS A 45 6.01 -19.33 -7.21
N ASP A 46 5.16 -19.49 -8.22
CA ASP A 46 4.59 -20.78 -8.64
C ASP A 46 3.80 -21.50 -7.53
N ARG A 47 3.33 -20.77 -6.51
CA ARG A 47 2.42 -21.31 -5.49
C ARG A 47 1.00 -21.32 -6.00
N GLU A 48 0.25 -22.34 -5.61
CA GLU A 48 -1.19 -22.41 -5.84
C GLU A 48 -1.89 -21.17 -5.30
N MET A 49 -2.72 -20.54 -6.14
CA MET A 49 -3.49 -19.38 -5.72
C MET A 49 -4.60 -19.81 -4.75
N VAL A 50 -4.77 -19.05 -3.66
CA VAL A 50 -5.79 -19.34 -2.64
C VAL A 50 -7.00 -18.47 -2.91
N GLN A 51 -8.17 -19.09 -3.03
CA GLN A 51 -9.44 -18.38 -3.11
C GLN A 51 -9.68 -17.60 -1.82
N ARG A 52 -10.02 -16.31 -1.91
CA ARG A 52 -10.32 -15.40 -0.81
C ARG A 52 -11.65 -14.71 -1.06
N LEU A 53 -12.38 -14.45 0.01
CA LEU A 53 -13.64 -13.70 -0.05
C LEU A 53 -13.42 -12.27 0.42
N LEU A 54 -13.60 -11.31 -0.47
CA LEU A 54 -13.48 -9.88 -0.19
C LEU A 54 -14.84 -9.26 0.00
N VAL A 55 -14.90 -8.21 0.81
CA VAL A 55 -16.11 -7.43 1.08
C VAL A 55 -15.78 -5.95 1.12
N PRO A 56 -16.70 -5.09 0.63
CA PRO A 56 -16.61 -3.66 0.86
C PRO A 56 -16.81 -3.37 2.35
N SER A 57 -16.12 -2.34 2.83
CA SER A 57 -16.08 -1.89 4.22
C SER A 57 -15.79 -0.39 4.23
N TYR A 58 -15.96 0.25 5.39
CA TYR A 58 -15.63 1.65 5.62
C TYR A 58 -14.73 1.77 6.84
N SER A 59 -13.61 2.49 6.70
CA SER A 59 -12.63 2.67 7.78
C SER A 59 -12.28 4.14 8.01
N CYS A 60 -11.78 4.44 9.21
CA CYS A 60 -11.31 5.78 9.50
C CYS A 60 -9.85 5.93 9.04
N PRO A 61 -9.50 6.95 8.25
CA PRO A 61 -8.12 7.15 7.78
C PRO A 61 -7.13 7.36 8.95
N MET A 62 -7.61 7.86 10.10
CA MET A 62 -6.80 8.05 11.31
C MET A 62 -6.85 6.87 12.29
N HIS A 63 -7.88 6.03 12.22
CA HIS A 63 -8.12 4.94 13.15
C HIS A 63 -8.41 3.65 12.38
N GLN A 64 -7.36 3.00 11.88
CA GLN A 64 -7.44 1.81 11.01
C GLN A 64 -8.16 0.59 11.62
N HIS A 65 -8.37 0.60 12.94
CA HIS A 65 -9.17 -0.39 13.67
C HIS A 65 -10.68 -0.16 13.55
N ILE A 66 -11.11 0.99 13.04
CA ILE A 66 -12.50 1.25 12.71
C ILE A 66 -12.78 0.57 11.37
N ASP A 67 -13.68 -0.40 11.40
CA ASP A 67 -14.20 -1.15 10.25
C ASP A 67 -15.72 -1.18 10.41
N GLN A 68 -16.44 -0.60 9.46
CA GLN A 68 -17.90 -0.53 9.43
C GLN A 68 -18.40 -1.08 8.10
N GLU A 69 -19.59 -1.66 8.10
CA GLU A 69 -20.21 -2.19 6.88
C GLU A 69 -20.76 -1.05 5.99
N ASP A 70 -21.22 0.02 6.62
CA ASP A 70 -21.84 1.17 5.95
C ASP A 70 -20.98 2.44 6.07
N SER A 71 -21.20 3.37 5.14
CA SER A 71 -20.67 4.73 5.22
C SER A 71 -21.13 5.44 6.49
N GLY A 72 -20.34 6.38 6.99
CA GLY A 72 -20.70 7.13 8.20
C GLY A 72 -19.56 7.99 8.69
N SER A 73 -19.55 8.29 9.99
CA SER A 73 -18.47 9.05 10.64
C SER A 73 -17.78 8.21 11.71
N CYS A 74 -16.48 8.38 11.85
CA CYS A 74 -15.67 7.72 12.85
C CYS A 74 -16.16 8.10 14.26
N PRO A 75 -16.45 7.12 15.13
CA PRO A 75 -16.94 7.42 16.48
C PRO A 75 -15.89 8.04 17.40
N ILE A 76 -14.61 8.07 16.97
CA ILE A 76 -13.49 8.59 17.77
C ILE A 76 -13.16 10.04 17.38
N CYS A 77 -12.92 10.32 16.11
CA CYS A 77 -12.56 11.67 15.63
C CYS A 77 -13.65 12.37 14.82
N ASN A 78 -14.80 11.74 14.59
CA ASN A 78 -15.92 12.30 13.83
C ASN A 78 -15.61 12.63 12.35
N MET A 79 -14.47 12.18 11.80
CA MET A 79 -14.19 12.25 10.36
C MET A 79 -15.08 11.27 9.60
N ASN A 80 -15.43 11.57 8.36
CA ASN A 80 -16.14 10.61 7.50
C ASN A 80 -15.29 9.34 7.30
N LEU A 81 -15.95 8.19 7.36
CA LEU A 81 -15.33 6.91 7.04
C LEU A 81 -15.14 6.82 5.53
N VAL A 82 -13.99 6.30 5.12
CA VAL A 82 -13.64 6.11 3.72
C VAL A 82 -13.87 4.65 3.34
N PRO A 83 -14.36 4.37 2.12
CA PRO A 83 -14.52 3.00 1.65
C PRO A 83 -13.16 2.28 1.61
N THR A 84 -13.16 1.00 1.92
CA THR A 84 -12.01 0.10 1.93
C THR A 84 -12.47 -1.31 1.59
N THR A 85 -11.51 -2.22 1.37
CA THR A 85 -11.79 -3.62 1.13
C THR A 85 -11.19 -4.47 2.25
N ARG A 86 -11.99 -5.43 2.73
CA ARG A 86 -11.56 -6.39 3.75
C ARG A 86 -11.62 -7.80 3.20
N GLU A 87 -10.67 -8.63 3.58
CA GLU A 87 -10.78 -10.07 3.42
C GLU A 87 -11.56 -10.64 4.61
N LEU A 88 -12.54 -11.50 4.31
CA LEU A 88 -13.19 -12.34 5.31
C LEU A 88 -12.45 -13.66 5.43
N GLU A 89 -12.08 -14.00 6.66
CA GLU A 89 -11.49 -15.28 7.00
C GLU A 89 -12.23 -15.90 8.19
N TRP A 90 -12.46 -17.21 8.12
CA TRP A 90 -13.04 -17.99 9.20
C TRP A 90 -11.94 -18.75 9.91
N PHE A 91 -11.87 -18.66 11.24
CA PHE A 91 -10.83 -19.31 12.03
C PHE A 91 -11.40 -20.05 13.24
N CYS A 92 -10.63 -21.00 13.78
CA CYS A 92 -10.96 -21.66 15.03
C CYS A 92 -10.44 -20.87 16.24
N PRO A 93 -11.29 -20.44 17.20
CA PRO A 93 -10.83 -19.61 18.32
C PRO A 93 -9.71 -20.25 19.16
N ASN A 94 -9.75 -21.57 19.31
CA ASN A 94 -8.77 -22.33 20.10
C ASN A 94 -7.52 -22.73 19.30
N LYS A 95 -7.53 -22.51 17.97
CA LYS A 95 -6.44 -22.78 17.03
C LYS A 95 -6.51 -21.80 15.86
N PRO A 96 -6.12 -20.53 16.07
CA PRO A 96 -6.33 -19.46 15.09
C PRO A 96 -5.60 -19.63 13.76
N GLU A 97 -4.64 -20.55 13.70
CA GLU A 97 -3.95 -20.99 12.49
C GLU A 97 -4.81 -21.90 11.59
N LEU A 98 -5.88 -22.51 12.13
CA LEU A 98 -6.85 -23.25 11.34
C LEU A 98 -7.85 -22.29 10.75
N THR A 99 -7.69 -21.98 9.47
CA THR A 99 -8.52 -21.00 8.76
C THR A 99 -9.24 -21.59 7.54
N SER A 100 -10.29 -20.90 7.10
CA SER A 100 -11.07 -21.16 5.91
C SER A 100 -11.37 -19.82 5.25
N SER A 101 -11.23 -19.75 3.93
CA SER A 101 -11.51 -18.55 3.15
C SER A 101 -12.98 -18.44 2.72
N LEU A 102 -13.79 -19.45 3.02
CA LEU A 102 -15.22 -19.50 2.73
C LEU A 102 -16.05 -19.72 4.00
N PRO A 103 -17.30 -19.20 4.03
CA PRO A 103 -18.22 -19.40 5.14
C PRO A 103 -18.60 -20.87 5.35
N GLY A 104 -19.00 -21.19 6.59
CA GLY A 104 -19.56 -22.52 6.93
C GLY A 104 -18.54 -23.57 7.38
N GLY A 105 -17.25 -23.21 7.48
CA GLY A 105 -16.21 -24.08 8.02
C GLY A 105 -16.48 -24.53 9.47
N LYS A 106 -16.06 -25.76 9.78
CA LYS A 106 -16.16 -26.35 11.13
C LYS A 106 -14.76 -26.62 11.69
N CYS A 107 -14.60 -26.33 12.96
CA CYS A 107 -13.41 -26.69 13.71
C CYS A 107 -13.34 -28.20 13.95
N PRO A 108 -12.14 -28.77 14.23
CA PRO A 108 -11.99 -30.19 14.52
C PRO A 108 -12.84 -30.68 15.71
N ASP A 109 -13.21 -29.79 16.62
CA ASP A 109 -14.11 -30.04 17.75
C ASP A 109 -15.61 -29.95 17.40
N GLY A 110 -15.94 -29.74 16.13
CA GLY A 110 -17.31 -29.65 15.60
C GLY A 110 -17.96 -28.28 15.71
N ARG A 111 -17.32 -27.29 16.34
CA ARG A 111 -17.86 -25.93 16.44
C ARG A 111 -17.76 -25.18 15.12
N SER A 112 -18.63 -24.19 14.91
CA SER A 112 -18.49 -23.27 13.78
C SER A 112 -17.24 -22.41 13.95
N MET A 113 -16.54 -22.18 12.84
CA MET A 113 -15.47 -21.18 12.81
C MET A 113 -16.03 -19.78 13.05
N HIS A 114 -15.18 -18.90 13.60
CA HIS A 114 -15.49 -17.50 13.82
C HIS A 114 -14.98 -16.68 12.64
N MET A 115 -15.78 -15.72 12.18
CA MET A 115 -15.37 -14.79 11.13
C MET A 115 -14.47 -13.69 11.71
N ARG A 116 -13.42 -13.32 10.98
CA ARG A 116 -12.65 -12.10 11.17
C ARG A 116 -12.54 -11.33 9.86
N SER A 117 -12.48 -10.01 9.98
CA SER A 117 -12.20 -9.08 8.91
C SER A 117 -10.73 -8.71 8.95
N ILE A 118 -10.02 -8.85 7.83
CA ILE A 118 -8.60 -8.57 7.70
C ILE A 118 -8.43 -7.40 6.74
N ALA A 119 -7.67 -6.38 7.15
CA ALA A 119 -7.28 -5.28 6.27
C ALA A 119 -6.54 -5.86 5.05
N MET A 120 -6.99 -5.52 3.85
CA MET A 120 -6.19 -5.79 2.67
C MET A 120 -5.17 -4.68 2.45
N ALA A 121 -3.96 -5.06 2.06
CA ALA A 121 -3.04 -4.14 1.42
C ALA A 121 -3.62 -3.80 0.03
N HIS A 122 -3.58 -2.52 -0.32
CA HIS A 122 -3.92 -2.00 -1.65
C HIS A 122 -2.79 -2.44 -2.59
N GLY A 123 -3.00 -3.59 -3.22
CA GLY A 123 -1.92 -4.52 -3.57
C GLY A 123 -1.20 -4.28 -4.89
N ASP A 124 -1.63 -3.38 -5.76
CA ASP A 124 -0.94 -3.21 -7.04
C ASP A 124 -0.41 -1.78 -7.17
N HIS A 125 0.87 -1.61 -6.90
CA HIS A 125 1.58 -0.33 -7.07
C HIS A 125 2.38 -0.27 -8.37
N ASN A 126 2.10 -1.17 -9.32
CA ASN A 126 2.77 -1.15 -10.62
C ASN A 126 2.05 -0.22 -11.60
N PRO A 127 2.78 0.66 -12.31
CA PRO A 127 2.22 1.47 -13.38
C PRO A 127 1.64 0.59 -14.51
N LYS A 128 0.55 1.04 -15.16
CA LYS A 128 -0.14 0.30 -16.24
C LYS A 128 0.23 0.78 -17.63
N HIS A 129 0.78 1.98 -17.73
CA HIS A 129 1.14 2.67 -18.97
C HIS A 129 2.63 3.04 -19.01
N GLY A 130 3.44 2.47 -18.11
CA GLY A 130 4.88 2.74 -18.03
C GLY A 130 5.23 4.09 -17.41
N GLY A 131 4.26 4.71 -16.74
CA GLY A 131 4.45 5.97 -16.00
C GLY A 131 4.94 5.77 -14.58
N LEU A 132 4.80 6.81 -13.77
CA LEU A 132 4.92 6.72 -12.32
C LEU A 132 3.53 6.60 -11.71
N LEU A 133 3.34 5.68 -10.77
CA LEU A 133 2.07 5.46 -10.09
C LEU A 133 2.18 5.87 -8.62
N PHE A 134 1.19 6.61 -8.14
CA PHE A 134 1.09 7.09 -6.76
C PHE A 134 -0.29 6.81 -6.17
N MET A 135 -0.34 6.61 -4.86
CA MET A 135 -1.55 6.59 -4.07
C MET A 135 -1.99 8.01 -3.72
N ALA A 136 -3.28 8.28 -3.86
CA ALA A 136 -3.87 9.54 -3.41
C ALA A 136 -3.98 9.60 -1.88
N PRO A 137 -3.94 10.80 -1.24
CA PRO A 137 -4.08 10.94 0.21
C PRO A 137 -5.39 10.41 0.80
N ASN A 138 -6.43 10.24 -0.01
CA ASN A 138 -7.70 9.62 0.40
C ASN A 138 -7.61 8.09 0.56
N GLY A 139 -6.48 7.48 0.20
CA GLY A 139 -6.22 6.04 0.31
C GLY A 139 -7.05 5.15 -0.61
N PHE A 140 -7.81 5.74 -1.54
CA PHE A 140 -8.71 5.02 -2.44
C PHE A 140 -8.29 5.16 -3.90
N HIS A 141 -7.95 6.38 -4.32
CA HIS A 141 -7.58 6.61 -5.71
C HIS A 141 -6.08 6.33 -5.91
N HIS A 142 -5.75 5.73 -7.04
CA HIS A 142 -4.38 5.73 -7.55
C HIS A 142 -4.33 6.63 -8.77
N ILE A 143 -3.19 7.28 -8.98
CA ILE A 143 -2.94 8.06 -10.17
C ILE A 143 -1.67 7.56 -10.84
N GLU A 144 -1.68 7.53 -12.17
CA GLU A 144 -0.46 7.29 -12.94
C GLU A 144 -0.24 8.45 -13.91
N GLY A 145 0.98 8.97 -13.91
CA GLY A 145 1.40 10.03 -14.83
C GLY A 145 2.38 9.50 -15.86
N THR A 146 2.11 9.76 -17.14
CA THR A 146 3.03 9.53 -18.25
C THR A 146 3.34 10.86 -18.95
N LEU A 147 4.51 10.92 -19.60
CA LEU A 147 4.92 12.04 -20.43
C LEU A 147 5.43 11.50 -21.76
N ASP A 148 4.82 11.91 -22.88
CA ASP A 148 5.24 11.51 -24.21
C ASP A 148 6.31 12.44 -24.82
N ASP A 149 6.92 11.99 -25.93
CA ASP A 149 7.96 12.75 -26.66
C ASP A 149 7.47 14.08 -27.24
N ALA A 150 6.15 14.27 -27.37
CA ALA A 150 5.55 15.52 -27.82
C ALA A 150 5.31 16.50 -26.66
N GLY A 151 5.70 16.14 -25.43
CA GLY A 151 5.48 16.93 -24.23
C GLY A 151 4.04 16.90 -23.75
N THR A 152 3.29 15.84 -24.07
CA THR A 152 1.93 15.64 -23.58
C THR A 152 1.98 14.82 -22.29
N PHE A 153 1.54 15.44 -21.21
CA PHE A 153 1.33 14.76 -19.95
C PHE A 153 -0.06 14.11 -19.95
N GLN A 154 -0.13 12.86 -19.51
CA GLN A 154 -1.37 12.12 -19.33
C GLN A 154 -1.46 11.63 -17.89
N LEU A 155 -2.64 11.83 -17.28
CA LEU A 155 -2.97 11.40 -15.94
C LEU A 155 -4.09 10.38 -16.01
N TYR A 156 -3.78 9.15 -15.64
CA TYR A 156 -4.72 8.05 -15.48
C TYR A 156 -5.17 7.98 -14.04
N VAL A 157 -6.44 7.69 -13.82
CA VAL A 157 -7.02 7.55 -12.48
C VAL A 157 -7.60 6.15 -12.31
N TYR A 158 -7.32 5.55 -11.16
CA TYR A 158 -7.78 4.23 -10.79
C TYR A 158 -8.46 4.20 -9.43
N ASN A 159 -9.22 3.14 -9.19
CA ASN A 159 -9.66 2.78 -7.84
C ASN A 159 -8.54 2.08 -7.03
N ASP A 160 -8.91 1.56 -5.86
CA ASP A 160 -8.04 0.88 -4.90
C ASP A 160 -7.45 -0.44 -5.40
N PHE A 161 -7.87 -0.90 -6.59
CA PHE A 161 -7.39 -2.12 -7.24
C PHE A 161 -6.70 -1.85 -8.58
N THR A 162 -6.26 -0.61 -8.83
CA THR A 162 -5.68 -0.18 -10.12
C THR A 162 -6.57 -0.46 -11.34
N LYS A 163 -7.90 -0.51 -11.15
CA LYS A 163 -8.85 -0.56 -12.27
C LYS A 163 -9.17 0.87 -12.71
N PRO A 164 -9.13 1.18 -14.03
CA PRO A 164 -9.43 2.53 -14.52
C PRO A 164 -10.82 2.98 -14.11
N ILE A 165 -10.95 4.26 -13.75
CA ILE A 165 -12.23 4.91 -13.43
C ILE A 165 -12.44 6.17 -14.27
N ASP A 166 -13.67 6.69 -14.26
CA ASP A 166 -14.01 7.96 -14.90
C ASP A 166 -13.30 9.12 -14.18
N ALA A 167 -12.45 9.84 -14.93
CA ALA A 167 -11.65 10.94 -14.42
C ALA A 167 -12.35 12.30 -14.57
N SER A 168 -13.56 12.36 -15.15
CA SER A 168 -14.27 13.62 -15.42
C SER A 168 -14.62 14.44 -14.17
N GLY A 169 -14.71 13.81 -13.01
CA GLY A 169 -14.94 14.48 -11.72
C GLY A 169 -13.67 15.04 -11.06
N PHE A 170 -12.49 14.78 -11.62
CA PHE A 170 -11.21 15.18 -11.05
C PHE A 170 -10.75 16.48 -11.69
N GLU A 171 -10.19 17.36 -10.86
CA GLU A 171 -9.55 18.60 -11.31
C GLU A 171 -8.05 18.40 -11.21
N ALA A 172 -7.30 18.56 -12.29
CA ALA A 172 -5.85 18.38 -12.26
C ALA A 172 -5.12 19.46 -13.05
N ARG A 173 -3.89 19.78 -12.64
CA ARG A 173 -3.01 20.74 -13.34
C ARG A 173 -1.54 20.39 -13.19
N VAL A 174 -0.74 20.68 -14.23
CA VAL A 174 0.73 20.72 -14.17
C VAL A 174 1.15 22.18 -14.09
N GLY A 175 1.74 22.61 -12.97
CA GLY A 175 1.91 24.03 -12.71
C GLY A 175 0.57 24.77 -12.81
N ASP A 176 0.48 25.79 -13.65
CA ASP A 176 -0.77 26.54 -13.91
C ASP A 176 -1.59 25.99 -15.10
N THR A 177 -1.13 24.91 -15.74
CA THR A 177 -1.78 24.34 -16.93
C THR A 177 -2.80 23.28 -16.54
N PRO A 178 -4.11 23.49 -16.74
CA PRO A 178 -5.13 22.50 -16.41
C PRO A 178 -5.07 21.30 -17.36
N LEU A 179 -5.28 20.10 -16.83
CA LEU A 179 -5.51 18.89 -17.62
C LEU A 179 -6.99 18.78 -17.95
N LEU A 180 -7.29 18.39 -19.19
CA LEU A 180 -8.64 18.25 -19.69
C LEU A 180 -8.95 16.77 -19.99
N PRO A 181 -10.20 16.32 -19.82
CA PRO A 181 -10.57 14.95 -20.17
C PRO A 181 -10.28 14.63 -21.63
N ALA A 182 -9.63 13.49 -21.87
CA ALA A 182 -9.51 12.90 -23.20
C ALA A 182 -10.86 12.33 -23.67
N SER A 183 -10.94 11.90 -24.93
CA SER A 183 -12.19 11.46 -25.57
C SER A 183 -12.91 10.28 -24.90
N ASP A 184 -12.21 9.49 -24.09
CA ASP A 184 -12.74 8.33 -23.36
C ASP A 184 -13.03 8.62 -21.87
N ALA A 185 -12.85 9.86 -21.42
CA ALA A 185 -13.07 10.36 -20.05
C ALA A 185 -12.31 9.64 -18.92
N ALA A 186 -11.52 8.61 -19.21
CA ALA A 186 -10.70 7.88 -18.22
C ALA A 186 -9.32 8.52 -17.98
N ILE A 187 -8.97 9.52 -18.79
CA ILE A 187 -7.64 10.15 -18.82
C ILE A 187 -7.82 11.67 -18.79
N LEU A 188 -7.04 12.37 -17.98
CA LEU A 188 -6.86 13.82 -18.05
C LEU A 188 -5.52 14.12 -18.76
N THR A 189 -5.49 15.07 -19.69
CA THR A 189 -4.29 15.36 -20.47
C THR A 189 -4.05 16.85 -20.67
N ALA A 190 -2.78 17.24 -20.76
CA ALA A 190 -2.34 18.57 -21.16
C ALA A 190 -1.02 18.46 -21.95
N ASN A 191 -0.89 19.23 -23.04
CA ASN A 191 0.41 19.45 -23.65
C ASN A 191 1.14 20.54 -22.86
N ILE A 192 2.25 20.16 -22.22
CA ILE A 192 3.08 21.02 -21.38
C ILE A 192 4.37 21.45 -22.09
N GLY A 193 4.54 21.04 -23.36
CA GLY A 193 5.76 21.23 -24.13
C GLY A 193 6.84 20.20 -23.79
N VAL A 194 7.75 19.99 -24.74
CA VAL A 194 8.88 19.08 -24.57
C VAL A 194 9.84 19.67 -23.51
N PRO A 195 10.22 18.91 -22.46
CA PRO A 195 11.17 19.40 -21.46
C PRO A 195 12.50 19.84 -22.07
N GLU A 196 13.03 20.98 -21.62
CA GLU A 196 14.31 21.53 -22.09
C GLU A 196 15.53 20.73 -21.58
N SER A 197 15.36 19.98 -20.48
CA SER A 197 16.41 19.17 -19.85
C SER A 197 15.80 18.00 -19.09
N TYR A 198 16.62 16.96 -18.84
CA TYR A 198 16.25 15.77 -18.09
C TYR A 198 17.14 15.58 -16.84
N PRO A 199 16.61 14.99 -15.75
CA PRO A 199 15.25 14.48 -15.61
C PRO A 199 14.20 15.61 -15.62
N ALA A 200 13.04 15.35 -16.22
CA ALA A 200 11.94 16.29 -16.28
C ALA A 200 11.13 16.18 -14.98
N GLU A 201 11.19 17.22 -14.15
CA GLU A 201 10.47 17.29 -12.88
C GLU A 201 9.15 18.05 -13.06
N LEU A 202 8.02 17.38 -12.85
CA LEU A 202 6.69 17.96 -12.95
C LEU A 202 5.98 17.91 -11.61
N VAL A 203 5.45 19.06 -11.19
CA VAL A 203 4.56 19.15 -10.04
C VAL A 203 3.13 19.15 -10.52
N VAL A 204 2.41 18.08 -10.20
CA VAL A 204 1.01 17.88 -10.56
C VAL A 204 0.16 18.07 -9.31
N HIS A 205 -0.88 18.88 -9.43
CA HIS A 205 -1.89 19.02 -8.39
C HIS A 205 -3.18 18.37 -8.84
N VAL A 206 -3.82 17.60 -7.95
CA VAL A 206 -5.07 16.88 -8.23
C VAL A 206 -6.08 17.12 -7.12
N GLY A 207 -7.21 17.72 -7.47
CA GLY A 207 -8.43 17.79 -6.68
C GLY A 207 -9.27 16.53 -6.85
N PHE A 208 -9.63 15.91 -5.73
CA PHE A 208 -10.39 14.66 -5.70
C PHE A 208 -11.88 14.93 -5.44
N PRO A 209 -12.79 14.26 -6.16
CA PRO A 209 -14.23 14.39 -5.92
C PRO A 209 -14.60 14.17 -4.45
N GLY A 210 -15.26 15.15 -3.83
CA GLY A 210 -15.72 15.05 -2.44
C GLY A 210 -14.64 15.24 -1.37
N ALA A 211 -13.40 15.60 -1.74
CA ALA A 211 -12.37 15.97 -0.78
C ALA A 211 -12.66 17.33 -0.11
N HIS A 212 -12.21 17.48 1.14
CA HIS A 212 -12.31 18.74 1.90
C HIS A 212 -11.11 19.67 1.68
N GLU A 213 -10.01 19.15 1.14
CA GLU A 213 -8.82 19.93 0.76
C GLU A 213 -8.90 20.29 -0.72
N ASP A 214 -8.31 21.44 -1.10
CA ASP A 214 -8.42 21.99 -2.45
C ASP A 214 -7.77 21.05 -3.49
N GLU A 215 -6.50 20.68 -3.30
CA GLU A 215 -5.74 19.80 -4.21
C GLU A 215 -4.58 19.08 -3.49
N ALA A 216 -4.29 17.83 -3.86
CA ALA A 216 -3.09 17.11 -3.42
C ALA A 216 -1.94 17.27 -4.42
N ARG A 217 -0.71 17.35 -3.90
CA ARG A 217 0.54 17.51 -4.67
C ARG A 217 1.19 16.15 -4.95
N PHE A 218 1.62 15.97 -6.19
CA PHE A 218 2.41 14.83 -6.67
C PHE A 218 3.60 15.32 -7.49
N ASP A 219 4.78 14.79 -7.20
CA ASP A 219 6.05 15.13 -7.84
C ASP A 219 6.46 14.00 -8.81
N PHE A 220 6.27 14.20 -10.11
CA PHE A 220 6.65 13.25 -11.15
C PHE A 220 8.05 13.57 -11.68
N ILE A 221 8.92 12.56 -11.81
CA ILE A 221 10.29 12.73 -12.31
C ILE A 221 10.53 11.75 -13.45
N PHE A 222 10.55 12.26 -14.68
CA PHE A 222 10.74 11.46 -15.89
C PHE A 222 12.19 11.50 -16.34
N ALA A 223 12.81 10.33 -16.55
CA ALA A 223 14.13 10.22 -17.16
C ALA A 223 14.05 10.36 -18.69
N SER A 224 15.17 10.66 -19.34
CA SER A 224 15.23 10.61 -20.82
C SER A 224 15.26 9.17 -21.33
N GLU A 225 14.79 8.92 -22.55
CA GLU A 225 14.82 7.59 -23.19
C GLU A 225 16.24 6.97 -23.21
N ILE A 226 17.29 7.81 -23.33
CA ILE A 226 18.69 7.38 -23.35
C ILE A 226 19.12 6.85 -21.97
N ALA A 227 18.65 7.46 -20.88
CA ALA A 227 18.93 6.99 -19.52
C ALA A 227 18.13 5.72 -19.16
N ALA A 228 16.88 5.61 -19.61
CA ALA A 228 16.05 4.42 -19.40
C ALA A 228 16.60 3.17 -20.15
N ALA A 229 17.25 3.38 -21.30
CA ALA A 229 17.91 2.32 -22.06
C ALA A 229 19.22 1.81 -21.42
N GLU A 230 19.88 2.59 -20.55
CA GLU A 230 21.08 2.14 -19.81
C GLU A 230 20.74 1.31 -18.57
N GLU A 231 19.55 1.48 -17.97
CA GLU A 231 19.10 0.66 -16.81
C GLU A 231 18.56 -0.73 -17.19
N THR A 232 18.20 -0.97 -18.46
CA THR A 232 17.47 -2.16 -18.90
C THR A 232 18.32 -3.42 -19.14
N ALA A 233 19.60 -3.44 -18.74
CA ALA A 233 20.47 -4.60 -18.98
C ALA A 233 21.36 -4.98 -17.79
N THR A 234 20.79 -5.10 -16.59
CA THR A 234 21.38 -5.99 -15.57
C THR A 234 20.29 -6.75 -14.86
N THR A 235 20.33 -8.08 -14.90
CA THR A 235 19.56 -8.93 -13.99
C THR A 235 20.01 -8.60 -12.57
N ILE A 236 19.34 -7.67 -11.89
CA ILE A 236 19.66 -7.32 -10.50
C ILE A 236 19.26 -8.53 -9.66
N VAL A 237 20.23 -9.35 -9.28
CA VAL A 237 20.06 -10.28 -8.17
C VAL A 237 19.96 -9.42 -6.92
N LEU A 238 18.74 -9.15 -6.47
CA LEU A 238 18.51 -8.44 -5.21
C LEU A 238 19.24 -9.23 -4.10
N PRO A 239 20.27 -8.67 -3.46
CA PRO A 239 20.97 -9.37 -2.40
C PRO A 239 19.99 -9.67 -1.26
N GLU A 240 20.00 -10.91 -0.78
CA GLU A 240 19.12 -11.34 0.31
C GLU A 240 19.34 -10.43 1.53
N PHE A 241 18.26 -9.84 2.04
CA PHE A 241 18.32 -9.05 3.27
C PHE A 241 18.74 -9.94 4.44
N ARG A 242 19.85 -9.57 5.09
CA ARG A 242 20.39 -10.30 6.24
C ARG A 242 20.72 -9.32 7.36
N ILE A 243 20.25 -9.64 8.57
CA ILE A 243 20.57 -8.89 9.78
C ILE A 243 21.93 -9.35 10.31
N PRO A 244 22.95 -8.47 10.42
CA PRO A 244 24.25 -8.86 10.95
C PRO A 244 24.20 -9.33 12.42
N GLU A 245 25.16 -10.18 12.82
CA GLU A 245 25.18 -10.74 14.18
C GLU A 245 25.69 -9.76 15.23
N THR A 246 26.59 -8.84 14.85
CA THR A 246 27.22 -7.87 15.77
C THR A 246 26.44 -6.57 15.79
N SER A 247 26.42 -5.87 16.94
CA SER A 247 25.76 -4.56 17.04
C SER A 247 26.37 -3.52 16.08
N ASP A 248 27.70 -3.52 15.93
CA ASP A 248 28.38 -2.63 14.98
C ASP A 248 28.02 -2.98 13.54
N GLY A 249 27.95 -4.26 13.18
CA GLY A 249 27.52 -4.67 11.86
C GLY A 249 26.09 -4.26 11.54
N ILE A 250 25.18 -4.34 12.52
CA ILE A 250 23.79 -3.87 12.37
C ILE A 250 23.76 -2.36 12.14
N PHE A 251 24.54 -1.58 12.89
CA PHE A 251 24.59 -0.14 12.72
C PHE A 251 25.17 0.27 11.36
N GLU A 252 26.26 -0.36 10.92
CA GLU A 252 26.79 -0.19 9.55
C GLU A 252 25.74 -0.54 8.48
N ALA A 253 24.95 -1.60 8.71
CA ALA A 253 23.86 -1.93 7.82
C ALA A 253 22.80 -0.83 7.77
N ILE A 254 22.48 -0.16 8.89
CA ILE A 254 21.56 0.99 8.94
C ILE A 254 22.11 2.17 8.13
N LEU A 255 23.41 2.49 8.27
CA LEU A 255 24.06 3.56 7.49
C LEU A 255 23.99 3.29 5.98
N ASN A 256 24.15 2.03 5.56
CA ASN A 256 23.98 1.66 4.16
C ASN A 256 22.53 1.86 3.65
N ARG A 257 21.51 1.75 4.51
CA ARG A 257 20.11 2.00 4.12
C ARG A 257 19.83 3.48 4.04
N ASP A 258 20.42 4.27 4.94
CA ASP A 258 20.39 5.73 4.87
C ASP A 258 20.92 6.23 3.52
N ALA A 259 22.10 5.75 3.11
CA ALA A 259 22.68 6.06 1.81
C ALA A 259 21.75 5.69 0.63
N ARG A 260 21.10 4.52 0.69
CA ARG A 260 20.10 4.10 -0.33
C ARG A 260 18.86 4.99 -0.34
N VAL A 261 18.32 5.35 0.84
CA VAL A 261 17.18 6.28 0.92
C VAL A 261 17.57 7.62 0.31
N GLN A 262 18.74 8.15 0.64
CA GLN A 262 19.25 9.40 0.08
C GLN A 262 19.39 9.36 -1.45
N GLU A 263 19.91 8.26 -1.99
CA GLU A 263 20.01 8.04 -3.42
C GLU A 263 18.65 8.05 -4.10
N LEU A 264 17.67 7.29 -3.59
CA LEU A 264 16.31 7.24 -4.14
C LEU A 264 15.62 8.60 -4.10
N ILE A 265 15.78 9.35 -3.00
CA ILE A 265 15.26 10.73 -2.88
C ILE A 265 15.91 11.63 -3.93
N GLY A 266 17.23 11.54 -4.11
CA GLY A 266 17.96 12.34 -5.08
C GLY A 266 17.56 12.04 -6.53
N ARG A 267 17.13 10.81 -6.80
CA ARG A 267 16.68 10.36 -8.12
C ARG A 267 15.18 10.53 -8.36
N GLY A 268 14.38 10.81 -7.33
CA GLY A 268 12.93 10.90 -7.46
C GLY A 268 12.19 9.57 -7.49
N VAL A 269 12.81 8.49 -7.03
CA VAL A 269 12.22 7.14 -7.06
C VAL A 269 11.45 6.91 -5.76
N TRP A 270 10.33 7.61 -5.63
CA TRP A 270 9.53 7.65 -4.41
C TRP A 270 8.92 6.30 -4.00
N PRO A 271 8.31 5.52 -4.93
CA PRO A 271 7.65 4.27 -4.57
C PRO A 271 8.61 3.20 -4.05
N ASP A 272 9.93 3.32 -4.31
CA ASP A 272 10.92 2.36 -3.84
C ASP A 272 11.47 2.70 -2.44
N LEU A 273 11.11 3.86 -1.88
CA LEU A 273 11.63 4.32 -0.58
C LEU A 273 11.32 3.35 0.56
N TYR A 274 10.19 2.63 0.49
CA TYR A 274 9.81 1.65 1.50
C TYR A 274 10.86 0.56 1.68
N ILE A 275 11.58 0.17 0.62
CA ILE A 275 12.53 -0.95 0.66
C ILE A 275 13.65 -0.66 1.68
N PRO A 276 14.54 0.33 1.46
CA PRO A 276 15.60 0.60 2.44
C PRO A 276 15.06 1.16 3.76
N ALA A 277 13.91 1.85 3.78
CA ALA A 277 13.32 2.38 5.00
C ALA A 277 12.84 1.27 5.96
N LEU A 278 12.07 0.29 5.45
CA LEU A 278 11.57 -0.82 6.24
C LEU A 278 12.68 -1.84 6.57
N GLU A 279 13.69 -2.00 5.71
CA GLU A 279 14.92 -2.72 6.07
C GLU A 279 15.63 -2.07 7.28
N ALA A 280 15.76 -0.73 7.29
CA ALA A 280 16.37 0.00 8.41
C ALA A 280 15.56 -0.11 9.70
N LYS A 281 14.23 -0.13 9.60
CA LYS A 281 13.32 -0.43 10.72
C LYS A 281 13.63 -1.80 11.33
N ASP A 282 13.77 -2.84 10.51
CA ASP A 282 14.06 -4.19 11.02
C ASP A 282 15.45 -4.27 11.65
N LEU A 283 16.44 -3.61 11.05
CA LEU A 283 17.79 -3.49 11.60
C LEU A 283 17.80 -2.77 12.95
N VAL A 284 17.09 -1.66 13.10
CA VAL A 284 17.09 -0.91 14.37
C VAL A 284 16.34 -1.63 15.48
N LEU A 285 15.32 -2.42 15.14
CA LEU A 285 14.65 -3.30 16.10
C LEU A 285 15.59 -4.42 16.58
N ALA A 286 16.39 -5.00 15.67
CA ALA A 286 17.42 -5.96 16.02
C ALA A 286 18.53 -5.35 16.90
N LEU A 287 18.95 -4.12 16.59
CA LEU A 287 19.91 -3.36 17.40
C LEU A 287 19.37 -3.08 18.80
N HIS A 288 18.12 -2.64 18.90
CA HIS A 288 17.46 -2.38 20.17
C HIS A 288 17.38 -3.64 21.05
N LYS A 289 17.15 -4.81 20.46
CA LYS A 289 17.18 -6.08 21.20
C LYS A 289 18.54 -6.38 21.82
N LYS A 290 19.64 -5.94 21.19
CA LYS A 290 21.02 -6.16 21.68
C LYS A 290 21.48 -5.10 22.68
N GLU A 291 21.15 -3.84 22.43
CA GLU A 291 21.67 -2.70 23.19
C GLU A 291 20.66 -2.12 24.21
N GLY A 292 19.41 -2.59 24.19
CA GLY A 292 18.41 -2.33 25.21
C GLY A 292 18.02 -0.84 25.34
N ALA A 293 17.89 -0.39 26.58
CA ALA A 293 17.36 0.94 26.91
C ALA A 293 18.18 2.09 26.29
N ARG A 294 19.50 1.88 26.10
CA ARG A 294 20.43 2.87 25.59
C ARG A 294 19.98 3.47 24.25
N VAL A 295 19.52 2.63 23.34
CA VAL A 295 19.11 3.03 21.98
C VAL A 295 17.59 3.14 21.79
N SER A 296 16.78 2.98 22.85
CA SER A 296 15.33 2.82 22.69
C SER A 296 14.63 4.05 22.11
N ALA A 297 15.01 5.24 22.56
CA ALA A 297 14.42 6.49 22.08
C ALA A 297 14.72 6.75 20.59
N PRO A 298 15.99 6.75 20.12
CA PRO A 298 16.28 6.92 18.70
C PRO A 298 15.73 5.78 17.85
N ALA A 299 15.71 4.53 18.34
CA ALA A 299 15.12 3.40 17.62
C ALA A 299 13.61 3.62 17.33
N LYS A 300 12.83 4.08 18.31
CA LYS A 300 11.40 4.38 18.09
C LYS A 300 11.19 5.50 17.07
N LYS A 301 12.08 6.50 17.08
CA LYS A 301 12.05 7.61 16.14
C LYS A 301 12.36 7.14 14.72
N LEU A 302 13.38 6.29 14.55
CA LEU A 302 13.73 5.70 13.25
C LEU A 302 12.60 4.81 12.71
N VAL A 303 12.00 3.97 13.54
CA VAL A 303 10.83 3.16 13.15
C VAL A 303 9.70 4.05 12.64
N ARG A 304 9.37 5.13 13.36
CA ARG A 304 8.33 6.07 12.90
C ARG A 304 8.72 6.74 11.58
N ALA A 305 9.96 7.19 11.44
CA ALA A 305 10.42 7.84 10.22
C ALA A 305 10.39 6.89 9.01
N ALA A 306 10.74 5.62 9.20
CA ALA A 306 10.67 4.59 8.16
C ALA A 306 9.24 4.39 7.63
N TRP A 307 8.24 4.32 8.53
CA TRP A 307 6.84 4.24 8.12
C TRP A 307 6.34 5.52 7.43
N LEU A 308 6.84 6.70 7.81
CA LEU A 308 6.49 7.94 7.13
C LEU A 308 7.09 7.99 5.72
N LEU A 309 8.31 7.48 5.52
CA LEU A 309 8.94 7.39 4.20
C LEU A 309 8.18 6.45 3.26
N ASP A 310 7.68 5.33 3.78
CA ASP A 310 6.79 4.41 3.06
C ASP A 310 5.51 5.13 2.61
N VAL A 311 4.75 5.69 3.56
CA VAL A 311 3.49 6.39 3.27
C VAL A 311 3.66 7.58 2.31
N TYR A 312 4.68 8.42 2.53
CA TYR A 312 4.86 9.60 1.67
C TYR A 312 5.54 9.29 0.34
N GLY A 313 6.29 8.19 0.27
CA GLY A 313 6.82 7.64 -0.98
C GLY A 313 5.69 7.20 -1.90
N ASP A 314 4.73 6.45 -1.36
CA ASP A 314 3.52 6.02 -2.09
C ASP A 314 2.70 7.22 -2.59
N MET A 315 2.68 8.32 -1.84
CA MET A 315 1.97 9.55 -2.24
C MET A 315 2.72 10.41 -3.26
N GLY A 316 3.97 10.09 -3.58
CA GLY A 316 4.79 10.87 -4.51
C GLY A 316 4.96 12.34 -4.10
N ASN A 317 4.87 12.68 -2.80
CA ASN A 317 4.95 14.06 -2.33
C ASN A 317 6.36 14.36 -1.79
N ARG A 318 7.19 15.01 -2.60
CA ARG A 318 8.59 15.28 -2.28
C ARG A 318 8.75 16.06 -0.96
N LEU A 319 7.86 17.01 -0.69
CA LEU A 319 7.97 17.85 0.51
C LEU A 319 7.75 17.06 1.79
N GLU A 320 6.82 16.10 1.78
CA GLU A 320 6.56 15.21 2.92
C GLU A 320 7.64 14.14 3.05
N VAL A 321 8.12 13.58 1.93
CA VAL A 321 9.28 12.68 1.90
C VAL A 321 10.51 13.33 2.53
N GLU A 322 10.87 14.56 2.14
CA GLU A 322 12.02 15.27 2.69
C GLU A 322 11.85 15.59 4.19
N LYS A 323 10.62 15.85 4.66
CA LYS A 323 10.35 16.01 6.10
C LYS A 323 10.55 14.69 6.86
N ALA A 324 10.05 13.58 6.33
CA ALA A 324 10.22 12.27 6.92
C ALA A 324 11.70 11.84 6.93
N TYR A 325 12.44 12.12 5.86
CA TYR A 325 13.86 11.82 5.76
C TYR A 325 14.68 12.60 6.80
N ARG A 326 14.40 13.88 7.05
CA ARG A 326 15.06 14.63 8.13
C ARG A 326 14.86 13.98 9.50
N LEU A 327 13.70 13.40 9.77
CA LEU A 327 13.46 12.64 11.01
C LEU A 327 14.26 11.34 11.04
N PHE A 328 14.36 10.67 9.89
CA PHE A 328 15.13 9.43 9.71
C PHE A 328 16.62 9.68 9.97
N GLU A 329 17.24 10.61 9.26
CA GLU A 329 18.65 11.00 9.39
C GLU A 329 18.96 11.44 10.84
N GLN A 330 18.12 12.30 11.42
CA GLN A 330 18.32 12.74 12.80
C GLN A 330 18.28 11.58 13.79
N SER A 331 17.42 10.58 13.57
CA SER A 331 17.35 9.41 14.45
C SER A 331 18.59 8.51 14.34
N ILE A 332 19.26 8.48 13.19
CA ILE A 332 20.55 7.77 13.02
C ILE A 332 21.66 8.50 13.77
N GLN A 333 21.72 9.83 13.68
CA GLN A 333 22.69 10.63 14.44
C GLN A 333 22.50 10.46 15.96
N GLU A 334 21.25 10.48 16.43
CA GLU A 334 20.92 10.21 17.84
C GLU A 334 21.27 8.77 18.24
N LEU A 335 21.11 7.81 17.33
CA LEU A 335 21.49 6.42 17.54
C LEU A 335 23.00 6.29 17.71
N GLU A 336 23.80 6.89 16.82
CA GLU A 336 25.26 6.92 16.92
C GLU A 336 25.73 7.49 18.27
N ALA A 337 25.19 8.65 18.65
CA ALA A 337 25.52 9.32 19.90
C ALA A 337 25.15 8.49 21.14
N ALA A 338 24.02 7.77 21.09
CA ALA A 338 23.62 6.86 22.17
C ALA A 338 24.53 5.63 22.26
N ARG A 339 25.03 5.14 21.12
CA ARG A 339 25.94 3.98 21.05
C ARG A 339 27.35 4.27 21.57
N ALA A 340 27.75 5.54 21.58
CA ALA A 340 29.04 5.99 22.09
C ALA A 340 29.10 6.16 23.62
N GLN A 341 27.96 6.04 24.33
CA GLN A 341 27.83 6.18 25.79
C GLN A 341 27.84 4.83 26.51
#